data_AF-A0A9P1BTX6-F1
#
_entry.id   AF-A0A9P1BTX6-F1
#
_cell.length_a   1.000
_cell.length_b   1.000
_cell.length_c   1.000
_cell.angle_alpha   90.00
_cell.angle_beta   90.00
_cell.angle_gamma   90.00
#
_symmetry.space_group_name_H-M   'P 1'
#
loop_
_entity.id
_entity.type
_entity.pdbx_description
1 polymer ?
#
loop_
_entity_poly.entity_id
_entity_poly.type
_entity_poly.pdbx_seq_one_letter_code
_entity_poly.pdbx_strand_id
1 'polypeptide(L)'
;MAYHYVLTWSLLASVIATIVAFGLIVFLWGAFLDKHEHDPGRIRAVMFIMLFAVTSTEIGLVLFGVVGIKTTLLAMLVNLWGGLDALLRFPAAHDLESWFSAKQFSLLLVKTVCYAFGFIGFRQHIGKFIALILLNVWGLPVLYLMALPLDPCEQVAEEEYDVDLAVRVITIDHHSRVVIVLSCVTSPWICSTKMVS
;
A
#
# COMPACT_ATOMS: atom_id res chain seq x y z
N MET A 1 -31.92 -22.97 19.51
CA MET A 1 -32.29 -22.43 18.17
C MET A 1 -32.04 -20.92 18.05
N ALA A 2 -32.49 -20.07 18.98
CA ALA A 2 -32.29 -18.61 18.89
C ALA A 2 -30.82 -18.16 18.66
N TYR A 3 -29.84 -18.78 19.34
CA TYR A 3 -28.41 -18.45 19.19
C TYR A 3 -27.88 -18.63 17.76
N HIS A 4 -28.31 -19.68 17.04
CA HIS A 4 -27.88 -19.91 15.66
C HIS A 4 -28.41 -18.82 14.73
N TYR A 5 -29.65 -18.38 14.92
CA TYR A 5 -30.21 -17.28 14.13
C TYR A 5 -29.45 -15.98 14.36
N VAL A 6 -29.20 -15.61 15.63
CA VAL A 6 -28.46 -14.37 15.96
C VAL A 6 -27.05 -14.38 15.36
N LEU A 7 -26.34 -15.51 15.46
CA LEU A 7 -25.00 -15.65 14.89
C LEU A 7 -25.01 -15.50 13.36
N THR A 8 -25.94 -16.17 12.66
CA THR A 8 -26.03 -16.09 11.20
C THR A 8 -26.36 -14.68 10.72
N TRP A 9 -27.31 -14.00 11.37
CA TRP A 9 -27.66 -12.62 11.02
C TRP A 9 -26.53 -11.64 11.31
N SER A 10 -25.83 -11.81 12.44
CA SER A 10 -24.65 -10.99 12.76
C SER A 10 -23.52 -11.18 11.76
N LEU A 11 -23.27 -12.42 11.33
CA LEU A 11 -22.27 -12.74 10.32
C LEU A 11 -22.65 -12.12 8.98
N LEU A 12 -23.88 -12.31 8.52
CA LEU A 12 -24.38 -11.74 7.28
C LEU A 12 -24.26 -10.21 7.28
N ALA A 13 -24.69 -9.56 8.36
CA ALA A 13 -24.57 -8.11 8.52
C ALA A 13 -23.11 -7.64 8.46
N SER A 14 -22.19 -8.36 9.12
CA SER A 14 -20.76 -8.02 9.08
C SER A 14 -20.15 -8.15 7.68
N VAL A 15 -20.55 -9.16 6.92
CA VAL A 15 -20.06 -9.38 5.54
C VAL A 15 -20.61 -8.30 4.62
N ILE A 16 -21.91 -8.01 4.68
CA ILE A 16 -22.53 -6.93 3.89
C ILE A 16 -21.87 -5.59 4.21
N ALA A 17 -21.71 -5.27 5.50
CA ALA A 17 -21.05 -4.03 5.92
C ALA A 17 -19.62 -3.92 5.40
N THR A 18 -18.87 -5.02 5.41
CA THR A 18 -17.50 -5.08 4.86
C THR A 18 -17.49 -4.82 3.36
N ILE A 19 -18.37 -5.47 2.60
CA ILE A 19 -18.46 -5.32 1.14
C ILE A 19 -18.85 -3.88 0.78
N VAL A 20 -19.85 -3.33 1.47
CA VAL A 20 -20.28 -1.93 1.28
C VAL A 20 -19.14 -0.96 1.60
N ALA A 21 -18.45 -1.17 2.73
CA ALA A 21 -17.31 -0.34 3.11
C ALA A 21 -16.19 -0.42 2.06
N PHE A 22 -15.86 -1.61 1.56
CA PHE A 22 -14.86 -1.78 0.52
C PHE A 22 -15.27 -1.11 -0.79
N GLY A 23 -16.52 -1.27 -1.22
CA GLY A 23 -17.06 -0.60 -2.41
C GLY A 23 -17.02 0.92 -2.28
N LEU A 24 -17.32 1.47 -1.10
CA LEU A 24 -17.18 2.91 -0.83
C LEU A 24 -15.73 3.38 -0.92
N ILE A 25 -14.78 2.61 -0.38
CA ILE A 25 -13.34 2.93 -0.48
C ILE A 25 -12.91 2.96 -1.95
N VAL A 26 -13.27 1.93 -2.72
CA VAL A 26 -12.98 1.83 -4.16
C VAL A 26 -13.61 2.99 -4.94
N PHE A 27 -14.86 3.34 -4.66
CA PHE A 27 -15.54 4.46 -5.29
C PHE A 27 -14.88 5.81 -4.98
N LEU A 28 -14.58 6.07 -3.70
CA LEU A 28 -13.91 7.29 -3.28
C LEU A 28 -12.49 7.40 -3.85
N TRP A 29 -11.81 6.26 -3.98
CA TRP A 29 -10.50 6.18 -4.61
C TRP A 29 -10.58 6.50 -6.10
N GLY A 30 -11.51 5.91 -6.84
CA GLY A 30 -11.74 6.24 -8.25
C GLY A 30 -12.04 7.73 -8.46
N ALA A 31 -12.97 8.29 -7.69
CA ALA A 31 -13.27 9.72 -7.75
C ALA A 31 -12.08 10.62 -7.37
N PHE A 32 -11.19 10.14 -6.50
CA PHE A 32 -9.94 10.82 -6.18
C PHE A 32 -8.93 10.76 -7.33
N LEU A 33 -8.80 9.60 -7.99
CA LEU A 33 -7.91 9.39 -9.13
C LEU A 33 -8.34 10.25 -10.32
N ASP A 34 -9.64 10.27 -10.66
CA ASP A 34 -10.20 11.09 -11.75
C ASP A 34 -9.84 12.58 -11.59
N LYS A 35 -9.70 13.06 -10.35
CA LYS A 35 -9.36 14.46 -10.06
C LYS A 35 -7.85 14.74 -10.10
N HIS A 36 -7.00 13.73 -9.92
CA HIS A 36 -5.55 13.89 -9.72
C HIS A 36 -4.72 13.02 -10.66
N GLU A 37 -5.28 12.56 -11.78
CA GLU A 37 -4.61 11.71 -12.77
C GLU A 37 -3.26 12.30 -13.22
N HIS A 38 -3.21 13.62 -13.43
CA HIS A 38 -1.98 14.32 -13.84
C HIS A 38 -1.00 14.67 -12.70
N ASP A 39 -1.25 14.24 -11.45
CA ASP A 39 -0.35 14.47 -10.30
C ASP A 39 0.02 13.14 -9.61
N PRO A 40 0.96 12.37 -10.20
CA PRO A 40 1.37 11.07 -9.66
C PRO A 40 2.07 11.20 -8.29
N GLY A 41 2.65 12.37 -8.00
CA GLY A 41 3.27 12.63 -6.70
C GLY A 41 2.26 12.62 -5.57
N ARG A 42 1.09 13.22 -5.80
CA ARG A 42 0.00 13.25 -4.82
C ARG A 42 -0.66 11.89 -4.65
N ILE A 43 -0.86 11.14 -5.73
CA ILE A 43 -1.36 9.75 -5.66
C ILE A 43 -0.42 8.92 -4.79
N ARG A 44 0.89 8.95 -5.08
CA ARG A 44 1.91 8.23 -4.31
C ARG A 44 1.88 8.60 -2.82
N ALA A 45 1.76 9.88 -2.49
CA ALA A 45 1.67 10.35 -1.10
C ALA A 45 0.44 9.76 -0.37
N VAL A 46 -0.73 9.74 -1.01
CA VAL A 46 -1.93 9.15 -0.42
C VAL A 46 -1.77 7.64 -0.22
N MET A 47 -1.14 6.95 -1.17
CA MET A 47 -0.89 5.52 -1.01
C MET A 47 0.11 5.20 0.12
N PHE A 48 1.10 6.06 0.38
CA PHE A 48 1.94 5.95 1.58
C PHE A 48 1.11 6.10 2.87
N ILE A 49 0.16 7.04 2.90
CA ILE A 49 -0.75 7.21 4.04
C ILE A 49 -1.61 5.95 4.22
N MET A 50 -2.13 5.37 3.13
CA MET A 50 -2.89 4.12 3.17
C MET A 50 -2.04 2.96 3.70
N LEU A 51 -0.80 2.82 3.23
CA LEU A 51 0.14 1.80 3.73
C LEU A 51 0.36 1.96 5.25
N PHE A 52 0.61 3.18 5.71
CA PHE A 52 0.76 3.48 7.14
C PHE A 52 -0.50 3.14 7.94
N ALA A 53 -1.68 3.46 7.43
CA ALA A 53 -2.96 3.13 8.07
C ALA A 53 -3.20 1.61 8.16
N VAL A 54 -2.87 0.86 7.10
CA VAL A 54 -2.95 -0.60 7.09
C VAL A 54 -1.97 -1.20 8.11
N THR A 55 -0.71 -0.75 8.14
CA THR A 55 0.29 -1.20 9.13
C THR A 55 -0.16 -0.88 10.56
N SER A 56 -0.72 0.30 10.80
CA SER A 56 -1.26 0.69 12.11
C SER A 56 -2.42 -0.23 12.53
N THR A 57 -3.26 -0.63 11.57
CA THR A 57 -4.35 -1.58 11.80
C THR A 57 -3.81 -2.97 12.16
N GLU A 58 -2.73 -3.43 11.52
CA GLU A 58 -2.06 -4.70 11.84
C GLU A 58 -1.52 -4.71 13.28
N ILE A 59 -0.88 -3.61 13.70
CA ILE A 59 -0.42 -3.45 15.09
C ILE A 59 -1.61 -3.50 16.05
N GLY A 60 -2.69 -2.79 15.73
CA GLY A 60 -3.93 -2.82 16.53
C GLY A 60 -4.48 -4.23 16.72
N LEU A 61 -4.48 -5.06 15.68
CA LEU A 61 -4.97 -6.45 15.77
C LEU A 61 -4.18 -7.32 16.74
N VAL A 62 -2.87 -7.09 16.89
CA VAL A 62 -2.05 -7.76 17.91
C VAL A 62 -2.38 -7.26 19.31
N LEU A 63 -2.51 -5.94 19.47
CA LEU A 63 -2.84 -5.33 20.76
C LEU A 63 -4.20 -5.83 21.28
N PHE A 64 -5.15 -6.07 20.39
CA PHE A 64 -6.46 -6.65 20.73
C PHE A 64 -6.47 -8.19 20.84
N GLY A 65 -5.33 -8.87 20.64
CA GLY A 65 -5.22 -10.32 20.72
C GLY A 65 -5.98 -11.08 19.63
N VAL A 66 -6.29 -10.44 18.50
CA VAL A 66 -7.03 -11.06 17.38
C VAL A 66 -6.11 -11.96 16.55
N VAL A 67 -4.84 -11.57 16.42
CA VAL A 67 -3.84 -12.27 15.61
C VAL A 67 -2.58 -12.50 16.44
N GLY A 68 -1.94 -13.66 16.25
CA GLY A 68 -0.68 -13.96 16.92
C GLY A 68 0.46 -12.99 16.54
N ILE A 69 1.35 -12.71 17.50
CA ILE A 69 2.48 -11.80 17.29
C ILE A 69 3.41 -12.25 16.15
N LYS A 70 3.70 -13.56 16.06
CA LYS A 70 4.57 -14.13 15.02
C LYS A 70 4.01 -13.88 13.61
N THR A 71 2.71 -14.12 13.45
CA THR A 71 1.99 -13.87 12.20
C THR A 71 2.02 -12.40 11.84
N THR A 72 1.81 -11.51 12.81
CA THR A 72 1.79 -10.09 12.54
C THR A 72 3.17 -9.55 12.19
N LEU A 73 4.23 -10.01 12.85
CA LEU A 73 5.60 -9.62 12.46
C LEU A 73 5.89 -10.00 11.00
N LEU A 74 5.48 -11.20 10.59
CA LEU A 74 5.65 -11.64 9.20
C LEU A 74 4.77 -10.83 8.23
N ALA A 75 3.51 -10.57 8.60
CA ALA A 75 2.60 -9.74 7.81
C ALA A 75 3.13 -8.30 7.66
N MET A 76 3.66 -7.70 8.73
CA MET A 76 4.27 -6.37 8.70
C MET A 76 5.50 -6.34 7.80
N LEU A 77 6.36 -7.36 7.85
CA LEU A 77 7.52 -7.46 6.96
C LEU A 77 7.07 -7.53 5.49
N VAL A 78 6.07 -8.36 5.20
CA VAL A 78 5.49 -8.48 3.85
C VAL A 78 4.87 -7.16 3.40
N ASN A 79 4.12 -6.47 4.26
CA ASN A 79 3.47 -5.20 3.97
C ASN A 79 4.48 -4.09 3.69
N LEU A 80 5.49 -3.94 4.55
CA LEU A 80 6.52 -2.94 4.38
C LEU A 80 7.35 -3.23 3.13
N TRP A 81 7.79 -4.48 2.93
CA TRP A 81 8.62 -4.83 1.78
C TRP A 81 7.85 -4.74 0.47
N GLY A 82 6.68 -5.38 0.37
CA GLY A 82 5.86 -5.38 -0.84
C GLY A 82 5.27 -4.01 -1.14
N GLY A 83 4.73 -3.34 -0.12
CA GLY A 83 4.12 -2.02 -0.24
C GLY A 83 5.14 -0.94 -0.61
N LEU A 84 6.29 -0.85 0.07
CA LEU A 84 7.32 0.14 -0.29
C LEU A 84 7.88 -0.10 -1.69
N ASP A 85 8.16 -1.35 -2.06
CA ASP A 85 8.68 -1.69 -3.40
C ASP A 85 7.67 -1.30 -4.50
N ALA A 86 6.37 -1.53 -4.28
CA ALA A 86 5.33 -1.11 -5.22
C ALA A 86 5.22 0.43 -5.31
N LEU A 87 5.19 1.13 -4.17
CA LEU A 87 5.07 2.60 -4.14
C LEU A 87 6.26 3.34 -4.74
N LEU A 88 7.46 2.78 -4.62
CA LEU A 88 8.67 3.36 -5.20
C LEU A 88 8.75 3.15 -6.73
N ARG A 89 8.07 2.14 -7.27
CA ARG A 89 7.98 1.88 -8.72
C ARG A 89 6.86 2.62 -9.40
N PHE A 90 5.80 3.00 -8.66
CA PHE A 90 4.72 3.84 -9.18
C PHE A 90 5.25 5.15 -9.82
N PRO A 91 4.79 5.58 -11.01
CA PRO A 91 3.66 5.08 -11.82
C PRO A 91 4.08 4.16 -12.98
N ALA A 92 5.13 3.33 -12.84
CA ALA A 92 5.48 2.36 -13.88
C ALA A 92 4.46 1.22 -13.89
N ALA A 93 3.75 1.04 -15.02
CA ALA A 93 3.01 -0.18 -15.27
C ALA A 93 4.02 -1.31 -15.54
N HIS A 94 3.81 -2.46 -14.91
CA HIS A 94 4.59 -3.65 -15.16
C HIS A 94 3.68 -4.73 -15.71
N ASP A 95 4.16 -5.50 -16.67
CA ASP A 95 3.43 -6.66 -17.17
C ASP A 95 3.11 -7.64 -16.03
N LEU A 96 1.96 -8.31 -16.14
CA LEU A 96 1.58 -9.37 -15.20
C LEU A 96 2.56 -10.54 -15.21
N GLU A 97 3.28 -10.73 -16.33
CA GLU A 97 4.31 -11.76 -16.49
C GLU A 97 5.68 -11.35 -15.92
N SER A 98 5.83 -10.09 -15.49
CA SER A 98 7.10 -9.60 -14.93
C SER A 98 7.44 -10.28 -13.60
N TRP A 99 8.74 -10.38 -13.31
CA TRP A 99 9.24 -10.85 -12.03
C TRP A 99 8.68 -10.05 -10.84
N PHE A 100 8.40 -8.75 -11.05
CA PHE A 100 7.78 -7.89 -10.06
C PHE A 100 6.36 -8.35 -9.70
N SER A 101 5.52 -8.60 -10.69
CA SER A 101 4.15 -9.09 -10.50
C SER A 101 4.14 -10.45 -9.78
N ALA A 102 5.03 -11.37 -10.18
CA ALA A 102 5.19 -12.67 -9.51
C ALA A 102 5.61 -12.52 -8.03
N LYS A 103 6.52 -11.59 -7.74
CA LYS A 103 6.96 -11.27 -6.37
C LYS A 103 5.80 -10.71 -5.53
N GLN A 104 5.06 -9.73 -6.04
CA GLN A 104 3.93 -9.12 -5.32
C GLN A 104 2.81 -10.14 -5.07
N PHE A 105 2.49 -10.98 -6.04
CA PHE A 105 1.51 -12.05 -5.88
C PHE A 105 1.97 -13.09 -4.84
N SER A 106 3.25 -13.48 -4.86
CA SER A 106 3.82 -14.40 -3.87
C SER A 106 3.77 -13.83 -2.46
N LEU A 107 4.09 -12.55 -2.29
CA LEU A 107 3.98 -11.83 -1.02
C LEU A 107 2.52 -11.79 -0.52
N LEU A 108 1.57 -11.50 -1.42
CA LEU A 108 0.14 -11.51 -1.11
C LEU A 108 -0.36 -12.89 -0.66
N LEU A 109 0.09 -13.95 -1.34
CA LEU A 109 -0.21 -15.33 -0.95
C LEU A 109 0.35 -15.68 0.42
N VAL A 110 1.63 -15.35 0.67
CA VAL A 110 2.25 -15.55 1.99
C VAL A 110 1.46 -14.82 3.06
N LYS A 111 1.08 -13.56 2.84
CA LYS A 111 0.26 -12.78 3.79
C LYS A 111 -1.09 -13.44 4.06
N THR A 112 -1.77 -13.89 3.01
CA THR A 112 -3.07 -14.59 3.12
C THR A 112 -2.96 -15.86 3.95
N VAL A 113 -1.96 -16.69 3.67
CA VAL A 113 -1.67 -17.93 4.40
C VAL A 113 -1.32 -17.64 5.86
N CYS A 114 -0.50 -16.62 6.10
CA CYS A 114 -0.13 -16.19 7.45
C CYS A 114 -1.37 -15.84 8.28
N TYR A 115 -2.30 -15.06 7.75
CA TYR A 115 -3.54 -14.73 8.45
C TYR A 115 -4.48 -15.92 8.61
N ALA A 116 -4.58 -16.81 7.61
CA ALA A 116 -5.40 -18.01 7.71
C ALA A 116 -4.97 -18.91 8.90
N PHE A 117 -3.67 -19.04 9.14
CA PHE A 117 -3.13 -19.86 10.24
C PHE A 117 -2.91 -19.09 11.55
N GLY A 118 -2.75 -17.77 11.50
CA GLY A 118 -2.42 -16.94 12.66
C GLY A 118 -3.59 -16.29 13.38
N PHE A 119 -4.81 -16.43 12.84
CA PHE A 119 -6.00 -15.82 13.40
C PHE A 119 -6.53 -16.61 14.61
N ILE A 120 -6.64 -15.94 15.76
CA ILE A 120 -7.06 -16.56 17.02
C ILE A 120 -8.59 -16.51 17.11
N GLY A 121 -9.23 -17.67 17.32
CA GLY A 121 -10.68 -17.72 17.49
C GLY A 121 -11.49 -17.65 16.19
N PHE A 122 -10.99 -18.25 15.10
CA PHE A 122 -11.61 -18.25 13.76
C PHE A 122 -13.13 -18.47 13.77
N ARG A 123 -13.63 -19.50 14.47
CA ARG A 123 -15.05 -19.85 14.51
C ARG A 123 -15.95 -18.75 15.10
N GLN A 124 -15.44 -17.97 16.06
CA GLN A 124 -16.21 -16.94 16.75
C GLN A 124 -16.15 -15.58 16.03
N HIS A 125 -15.17 -15.39 15.16
CA HIS A 125 -14.85 -14.09 14.56
C HIS A 125 -14.67 -14.16 13.05
N ILE A 126 -15.34 -15.10 12.39
CA ILE A 126 -15.26 -15.29 10.93
C ILE A 126 -15.62 -14.01 10.14
N GLY A 127 -16.58 -13.20 10.61
CA GLY A 127 -16.89 -11.90 9.99
C GLY A 127 -15.71 -10.92 10.05
N LYS A 128 -15.01 -10.85 11.19
CA LYS A 128 -13.79 -10.03 11.34
C LYS A 128 -12.65 -10.58 10.47
N PHE A 129 -12.54 -11.90 10.34
CA PHE A 129 -11.57 -12.53 9.45
C PHE A 129 -11.83 -12.18 7.98
N ILE A 130 -13.08 -12.22 7.53
CA ILE A 130 -13.44 -11.81 6.16
C ILE A 130 -13.11 -10.33 5.93
N ALA A 131 -13.45 -9.46 6.89
CA ALA A 131 -13.10 -8.05 6.83
C ALA A 131 -11.59 -7.81 6.77
N LEU A 132 -10.83 -8.55 7.58
CA LEU A 132 -9.38 -8.52 7.59
C LEU A 132 -8.80 -8.91 6.22
N ILE A 133 -9.24 -10.03 5.65
CA ILE A 133 -8.74 -10.48 4.35
C ILE A 133 -9.10 -9.45 3.26
N LEU A 134 -10.36 -9.04 3.17
CA LEU A 134 -10.80 -8.10 2.13
C LEU A 134 -10.11 -6.74 2.22
N LEU A 135 -10.12 -6.11 3.40
CA LEU A 135 -9.64 -4.74 3.56
C LEU A 135 -8.12 -4.65 3.74
N ASN A 136 -7.53 -5.55 4.53
CA ASN A 136 -6.11 -5.45 4.92
C ASN A 136 -5.17 -6.23 3.98
N VAL A 137 -5.63 -7.36 3.44
CA VAL A 137 -4.81 -8.18 2.52
C VAL A 137 -5.03 -7.74 1.08
N TRP A 138 -6.28 -7.69 0.61
CA TRP A 138 -6.60 -7.41 -0.79
C TRP A 138 -6.82 -5.94 -1.11
N GLY A 139 -7.20 -5.13 -0.12
CA GLY A 139 -7.59 -3.75 -0.36
C GLY A 139 -6.49 -2.91 -0.99
N LEU A 140 -5.29 -2.90 -0.42
CA LEU A 140 -4.19 -2.08 -0.93
C LEU A 140 -3.71 -2.51 -2.33
N PRO A 141 -3.53 -3.82 -2.64
CA PRO A 141 -3.25 -4.27 -4.01
C PRO A 141 -4.31 -3.84 -5.03
N VAL A 142 -5.60 -3.96 -4.70
CA VAL A 142 -6.68 -3.54 -5.62
C VAL A 142 -6.63 -2.03 -5.87
N LEU A 143 -6.46 -1.23 -4.82
CA LEU A 143 -6.33 0.23 -4.96
C LEU A 143 -5.06 0.62 -5.74
N TYR A 144 -3.96 -0.13 -5.58
CA TYR A 144 -2.76 0.05 -6.39
C TYR A 144 -3.01 -0.22 -7.87
N LEU A 145 -3.66 -1.34 -8.21
CA LEU A 145 -3.99 -1.68 -9.59
C LEU A 145 -4.90 -0.64 -10.24
N MET A 146 -5.87 -0.09 -9.49
CA MET A 146 -6.73 0.99 -9.97
C MET A 146 -5.96 2.30 -10.24
N ALA A 147 -4.85 2.53 -9.55
CA ALA A 147 -4.07 3.75 -9.68
C ALA A 147 -3.09 3.71 -10.87
N LEU A 148 -2.90 2.55 -11.51
CA LEU A 148 -1.98 2.42 -12.63
C LEU A 148 -2.50 3.19 -13.85
N PRO A 149 -1.66 4.01 -14.50
CA PRO A 149 -2.06 4.73 -15.71
C PRO A 149 -2.32 3.72 -16.85
N LEU A 150 -3.47 3.86 -17.50
CA LEU A 150 -3.86 3.03 -18.65
C LEU A 150 -3.24 3.53 -19.96
N ASP A 151 -2.91 4.81 -20.05
CA ASP A 151 -2.30 5.41 -21.24
C ASP A 151 -0.77 5.18 -21.22
N PRO A 152 -0.20 4.51 -22.23
CA PRO A 152 1.25 4.37 -22.37
C PRO A 152 2.00 5.72 -22.39
N CYS A 153 1.36 6.79 -22.89
CA CYS A 153 1.98 8.12 -22.92
C CYS A 153 2.22 8.71 -21.53
N GLU A 154 1.47 8.28 -20.52
CA GLU A 154 1.64 8.71 -19.12
C GLU A 154 2.63 7.83 -18.35
N GLN A 155 3.09 6.73 -18.95
CA GLN A 155 4.10 5.83 -18.38
C GLN A 155 5.50 6.41 -18.64
N VAL A 156 5.92 7.37 -17.80
CA VAL A 156 7.19 8.12 -17.92
C VAL A 156 8.46 7.25 -17.74
N ALA A 157 8.36 5.92 -17.73
CA ALA A 157 9.33 5.05 -17.06
C ALA A 157 9.65 3.71 -17.76
N GLU A 158 9.33 3.52 -19.05
CA GLU A 158 9.52 2.21 -19.68
C GLU A 158 11.00 1.75 -19.78
N GLU A 159 11.98 2.65 -19.94
CA GLU A 159 13.31 2.24 -20.41
C GLU A 159 14.44 2.15 -19.35
N GLU A 160 14.23 2.49 -18.07
CA GLU A 160 15.33 2.62 -17.09
C GLU A 160 15.15 1.82 -15.77
N TYR A 161 14.38 0.72 -15.79
CA TYR A 161 13.77 0.16 -14.57
C TYR A 161 14.19 -1.26 -14.13
N ASP A 162 15.32 -1.78 -14.62
CA ASP A 162 15.98 -2.97 -14.00
C ASP A 162 17.09 -2.59 -13.01
N VAL A 163 17.18 -1.32 -12.65
CA VAL A 163 18.15 -0.86 -11.66
C VAL A 163 17.56 -1.04 -10.25
N ASP A 164 18.21 -1.90 -9.47
CA ASP A 164 17.79 -2.33 -8.13
C ASP A 164 17.45 -1.14 -7.21
N LEU A 165 16.44 -1.32 -6.34
CA LEU A 165 15.93 -0.28 -5.44
C LEU A 165 17.03 0.37 -4.59
N ALA A 166 18.04 -0.42 -4.20
CA ALA A 166 19.20 0.03 -3.46
C ALA A 166 19.99 1.11 -4.22
N VAL A 167 20.14 0.94 -5.54
CA VAL A 167 20.85 1.90 -6.39
C VAL A 167 20.04 3.19 -6.49
N ARG A 168 18.70 3.13 -6.62
CA ARG A 168 17.86 4.35 -6.64
C ARG A 168 17.92 5.15 -5.35
N VAL A 169 17.89 4.49 -4.19
CA VAL A 169 18.00 5.20 -2.90
C VAL A 169 19.37 5.89 -2.78
N ILE A 170 20.43 5.23 -3.23
CA ILE A 170 21.79 5.81 -3.25
C ILE A 170 21.86 6.99 -4.24
N THR A 171 21.25 6.87 -5.42
CA THR A 171 21.27 7.93 -6.44
C THR A 171 20.41 9.12 -6.05
N ILE A 172 19.29 8.94 -5.33
CA ILE A 172 18.47 10.05 -4.81
C ILE A 172 19.25 10.88 -3.80
N ASP A 173 20.04 10.25 -2.91
CA ASP A 173 20.94 10.98 -2.00
C ASP A 173 22.01 11.74 -2.80
N HIS A 174 22.55 11.14 -3.86
CA HIS A 174 23.56 11.79 -4.69
C HIS A 174 23.01 12.96 -5.52
N HIS A 175 21.82 12.84 -6.11
CA HIS A 175 21.19 13.86 -6.95
C HIS A 175 20.66 15.04 -6.12
N SER A 176 20.14 14.78 -4.92
CA SER A 176 19.72 15.85 -3.98
C SER A 176 20.89 16.73 -3.56
N ARG A 177 22.08 16.14 -3.35
CA ARG A 177 23.30 16.89 -3.06
C ARG A 177 23.77 17.71 -4.27
N VAL A 178 23.68 17.16 -5.47
CA VAL A 178 24.14 17.83 -6.70
C VAL A 178 23.22 18.99 -7.10
N VAL A 179 21.90 18.88 -6.94
CA VAL A 179 20.96 19.99 -7.24
C VAL A 179 21.09 21.14 -6.24
N ILE A 180 21.35 20.85 -4.95
CA ILE A 180 21.65 21.89 -3.96
C ILE A 180 22.96 22.61 -4.30
N VAL A 181 23.99 21.86 -4.71
CA VAL A 181 25.29 22.43 -5.11
C VAL A 181 25.18 23.25 -6.41
N LEU A 182 24.49 22.75 -7.44
CA LEU A 182 24.32 23.46 -8.72
C LEU A 182 23.43 24.70 -8.60
N SER A 183 22.40 24.67 -7.74
CA SER A 183 21.58 25.85 -7.44
C SER A 183 22.38 26.93 -6.69
N CYS A 184 23.37 26.54 -5.88
CA CYS A 184 24.29 27.48 -5.24
C CYS A 184 25.33 28.05 -6.23
N VAL A 185 25.80 27.24 -7.18
CA VAL A 185 26.82 27.66 -8.17
C VAL A 185 26.26 28.60 -9.23
N THR A 186 25.00 28.42 -9.65
CA THR A 186 24.39 29.21 -10.74
C THR A 186 23.72 30.51 -10.27
N SER A 187 23.54 30.73 -8.97
CA SER A 187 23.01 31.98 -8.40
C SER A 187 23.65 32.34 -7.05
N PRO A 188 24.90 32.82 -7.04
CA PRO A 188 25.62 33.18 -5.82
C PRO A 188 24.95 34.31 -5.00
N TRP A 189 24.07 35.11 -5.62
CA TRP A 189 23.39 36.23 -4.96
C TRP A 189 22.21 35.82 -4.06
N ILE A 190 21.63 34.63 -4.23
CA ILE A 190 20.45 34.19 -3.44
C ILE A 190 20.87 33.53 -2.12
N CYS A 191 22.09 32.99 -2.03
CA CYS A 191 22.55 32.27 -0.86
C CYS A 191 23.06 33.19 0.28
N SER A 192 23.30 34.47 0.01
CA SER A 192 23.83 35.41 1.02
C SER A 192 22.78 35.94 2.01
N THR A 193 21.49 35.84 1.68
CA THR A 193 20.40 36.41 2.50
C THR A 193 19.78 35.47 3.54
N LYS A 194 20.20 34.20 3.65
CA LYS A 194 19.63 33.23 4.60
C LYS A 194 20.50 32.85 5.81
N MET A 195 21.67 33.47 5.99
CA MET A 195 22.55 33.22 7.16
C MET A 195 22.58 34.37 8.18
N VAL A 196 21.69 35.36 8.07
CA VAL A 196 21.58 36.45 9.06
C VAL A 196 20.10 36.67 9.42
N SER A 197 19.50 35.69 10.09
CA SER A 197 18.27 35.84 10.89
C SER A 197 18.10 34.66 11.82
#